data_AF-A0AA35PHP5-F1
#
_entry.id   AF-A0AA35PHP5-F1
#
_cell.length_a   1.000
_cell.length_b   1.000
_cell.length_c   1.000
_cell.angle_alpha   90.00
_cell.angle_beta   90.00
_cell.angle_gamma   90.00
#
_symmetry.space_group_name_H-M   'P 1'
#
loop_
_entity.id
_entity.type
_entity.pdbx_description
1 polymer ?
#
loop_
_entity_poly.entity_id
_entity_poly.type
_entity_poly.pdbx_seq_one_letter_code
_entity_poly.pdbx_strand_id
1 'polypeptide(L)'
;MEASVQIEISALPAPNLLHLKNERAWTMKSPLHRVLVLHLMGIFTGDNQVSPNCSPRQDRFSGNELRLDMALDSFDDQYMRCEMEKEIARLNQTEFLKNKIYAKAWGEAVSLMYYSKWPGNLKPEYAAAIMAYTREEPKLYPDFNAAVRKAGKSKEYYLNNFNFKTFHFLLTRALQDLRTSNTPSPPCYEVFRGVRNIHFSTTVDDTVRFGQFASSSRQEGTAQCFTEVGQPVAKTIFEIYTCHGVLIREFSSFPNEDEVLIPPYEQFRVVSSRKDVDGTTRIQLRSAGKFSKYNCAYASGGSYENNAVSPNFSVLVWMLISWAFSATFCI
;
A
#
# COMPACT_ATOMS: atom_id res chain seq x y z
N MET A 1 4.27 11.89 -30.19
CA MET A 1 3.68 12.62 -29.04
C MET A 1 2.89 11.60 -28.25
N GLU A 2 3.45 11.15 -27.14
CA GLU A 2 2.77 10.29 -26.16
C GLU A 2 1.59 11.06 -25.57
N ALA A 3 0.38 10.55 -25.78
CA ALA A 3 -0.79 10.99 -25.04
C ALA A 3 -0.72 10.34 -23.66
N SER A 4 -0.02 11.00 -22.74
CA SER A 4 -0.14 10.73 -21.32
C SER A 4 -1.60 10.96 -20.93
N VAL A 5 -2.35 9.88 -20.72
CA VAL A 5 -3.63 9.92 -20.00
C VAL A 5 -3.30 10.36 -18.57
N GLN A 6 -3.25 11.68 -18.36
CA GLN A 6 -3.35 12.24 -17.02
C GLN A 6 -4.75 11.91 -16.55
N ILE A 7 -4.87 10.89 -15.70
CA ILE A 7 -6.05 10.69 -14.89
C ILE A 7 -6.17 11.96 -14.06
N GLU A 8 -7.09 12.84 -14.44
CA GLU A 8 -7.40 14.05 -13.68
C GLU A 8 -7.75 13.65 -12.25
N ILE A 9 -6.81 13.91 -11.34
CA ILE A 9 -6.96 13.76 -9.89
C ILE A 9 -8.17 14.57 -9.39
N SER A 10 -8.62 15.56 -10.18
CA SER A 10 -9.79 16.41 -9.97
C SER A 10 -11.15 15.78 -10.28
N ALA A 11 -11.23 14.60 -10.92
CA ALA A 11 -12.51 14.03 -11.36
C ALA A 11 -13.26 13.22 -10.28
N LEU A 12 -12.80 13.24 -9.02
CA LEU A 12 -13.49 12.59 -7.91
C LEU A 12 -14.30 13.63 -7.12
N PRO A 13 -15.64 13.48 -7.00
CA PRO A 13 -16.41 14.37 -6.15
C PRO A 13 -15.97 14.16 -4.71
N ALA A 14 -15.39 15.20 -4.10
CA ALA A 14 -15.23 15.26 -2.65
C ALA A 14 -16.62 15.03 -2.03
N PRO A 15 -16.79 14.07 -1.11
CA PRO A 15 -18.05 13.93 -0.41
C PRO A 15 -18.34 15.23 0.35
N ASN A 16 -19.53 15.79 0.15
CA ASN A 16 -20.03 16.96 0.87
C ASN A 16 -19.84 16.78 2.39
N LEU A 17 -18.73 17.31 2.91
CA LEU A 17 -18.53 17.53 4.33
C LEU A 17 -19.38 18.73 4.69
N LEU A 18 -20.59 18.44 5.16
CA LEU A 18 -21.45 19.42 5.82
C LEU A 18 -20.62 20.21 6.85
N HIS A 19 -20.66 21.52 6.67
CA HIS A 19 -20.12 22.56 7.52
C HIS A 19 -20.23 22.23 9.03
N LEU A 20 -19.11 21.89 9.67
CA LEU A 20 -18.90 22.18 11.08
C LEU A 20 -18.12 23.49 11.16
N LYS A 21 -18.86 24.59 11.03
CA LYS A 21 -18.37 25.95 11.31
C LYS A 21 -18.73 26.27 12.75
N ASN A 22 -17.78 26.11 13.66
CA ASN A 22 -17.72 26.90 14.90
C ASN A 22 -16.43 26.55 15.62
N GLU A 23 -15.43 27.41 15.55
CA GLU A 23 -14.70 27.91 16.72
C GLU A 23 -14.19 29.33 16.42
N ARG A 24 -14.36 30.21 17.39
CA ARG A 24 -14.15 31.66 17.28
C ARG A 24 -12.66 31.96 17.31
N ALA A 25 -12.21 32.79 16.37
CA ALA A 25 -10.94 33.47 16.44
C ALA A 25 -10.92 34.43 17.64
N TRP A 26 -10.04 34.18 18.61
CA TRP A 26 -9.63 35.19 19.58
C TRP A 26 -8.37 35.87 19.06
N THR A 27 -8.53 37.09 18.55
CA THR A 27 -7.40 37.99 18.30
C THR A 27 -7.00 38.66 19.62
N MET A 28 -5.79 38.42 20.12
CA MET A 28 -5.18 39.29 21.14
C MET A 28 -4.07 40.13 20.52
N LYS A 29 -4.31 41.44 20.50
CA LYS A 29 -3.34 42.48 20.21
C LYS A 29 -2.53 42.80 21.46
N SER A 30 -1.21 42.84 21.32
CA SER A 30 -0.25 43.82 21.88
C SER A 30 1.01 43.19 22.48
N PRO A 31 2.18 43.87 22.36
CA PRO A 31 3.50 43.32 22.62
C PRO A 31 4.00 43.77 23.99
N LEU A 32 4.30 42.85 24.90
CA LEU A 32 5.21 43.03 26.03
C LEU A 32 5.18 41.74 26.84
N HIS A 33 6.22 40.91 26.68
CA HIS A 33 6.87 40.06 27.69
C HIS A 33 7.91 39.18 26.96
N ARG A 34 8.96 39.85 26.45
CA ARG A 34 10.28 39.22 26.42
C ARG A 34 10.82 39.34 27.84
N VAL A 35 11.51 38.29 28.28
CA VAL A 35 12.05 38.04 29.64
C VAL A 35 11.15 37.11 30.45
N LEU A 36 11.74 35.96 30.82
CA LEU A 36 11.31 34.99 31.82
C LEU A 36 10.51 33.76 31.38
N VAL A 37 11.01 32.99 30.39
CA VAL A 37 10.95 31.51 30.44
C VAL A 37 12.24 30.93 29.85
N LEU A 38 13.36 31.10 30.56
CA LEU A 38 14.65 30.48 30.19
C LEU A 38 15.34 29.79 31.38
N HIS A 39 14.60 29.49 32.45
CA HIS A 39 15.11 28.79 33.63
C HIS A 39 14.18 27.64 34.06
N LEU A 40 14.01 26.68 33.16
CA LEU A 40 13.79 25.28 33.54
C LEU A 40 14.63 24.39 32.61
N MET A 41 15.93 24.68 32.51
CA MET A 41 16.93 23.64 32.21
C MET A 41 17.20 22.89 33.52
N GLY A 42 16.26 22.01 33.88
CA GLY A 42 16.42 21.02 34.92
C GLY A 42 17.03 19.76 34.32
N ILE A 43 18.19 19.40 34.84
CA ILE A 43 19.02 18.24 34.55
C ILE A 43 18.17 16.97 34.39
N PHE A 44 18.15 16.40 33.18
CA PHE A 44 18.00 14.97 32.98
C PHE A 44 19.21 14.51 32.16
N THR A 45 20.29 14.16 32.86
CA THR A 45 21.16 13.08 32.37
C THR A 45 20.42 11.78 32.63
N GLY A 46 19.49 11.47 31.74
CA GLY A 46 18.84 10.18 31.62
C GLY A 46 18.93 9.81 30.15
N ASP A 47 19.33 8.58 29.86
CA ASP A 47 19.53 8.08 28.50
C ASP A 47 18.43 8.56 27.55
N ASN A 48 18.83 9.31 26.52
CA ASN A 48 18.00 9.62 25.37
C ASN A 48 17.75 8.32 24.60
N GLN A 49 16.93 7.42 25.15
CA GLN A 49 16.18 6.49 24.32
C GLN A 49 15.08 7.31 23.66
N VAL A 50 15.41 7.84 22.48
CA VAL A 50 14.41 8.27 21.50
C VAL A 50 13.54 7.04 21.24
N SER A 51 12.40 6.94 21.93
CA SER A 51 11.35 6.00 21.57
C SER A 51 10.96 6.34 20.13
N PRO A 52 11.12 5.41 19.17
CA PRO A 52 10.71 5.72 17.82
C PRO A 52 9.19 5.80 17.83
N ASN A 53 8.64 6.96 17.46
CA ASN A 53 7.23 7.12 17.13
C ASN A 53 6.92 6.15 15.98
N CYS A 54 6.54 4.92 16.31
CA CYS A 54 6.16 3.86 15.39
C CYS A 54 4.69 3.51 15.64
N SER A 55 3.97 3.20 14.57
CA SER A 55 2.52 3.04 14.61
C SER A 55 2.14 1.56 14.68
N PRO A 56 1.22 1.16 15.59
CA PRO A 56 0.78 -0.23 15.67
C PRO A 56 0.04 -0.66 14.39
N ARG A 57 0.62 -1.57 13.60
CA ARG A 57 0.03 -2.10 12.36
C ARG A 57 -0.71 -3.42 12.59
N GLN A 58 -1.87 -3.33 13.24
CA GLN A 58 -2.64 -4.50 13.63
C GLN A 58 -3.65 -4.93 12.55
N ASP A 59 -3.41 -6.08 11.93
CA ASP A 59 -4.38 -6.74 11.06
C ASP A 59 -5.48 -7.44 11.87
N ARG A 60 -6.70 -7.48 11.30
CA ARG A 60 -7.83 -8.21 11.90
C ARG A 60 -7.77 -9.70 11.63
N PHE A 61 -7.21 -10.46 12.56
CA PHE A 61 -7.29 -11.90 12.55
C PHE A 61 -8.32 -12.40 13.57
N SER A 62 -8.84 -13.61 13.35
CA SER A 62 -9.74 -14.30 14.27
C SER A 62 -9.00 -15.48 14.90
N GLY A 63 -9.00 -15.58 16.22
CA GLY A 63 -8.34 -16.66 16.97
C GLY A 63 -6.99 -16.30 17.57
N ASN A 64 -6.48 -17.18 18.43
CA ASN A 64 -5.20 -17.02 19.14
C ASN A 64 -4.05 -17.82 18.51
N GLU A 65 -4.38 -18.76 17.62
CA GLU A 65 -3.43 -19.61 16.90
C GLU A 65 -3.90 -19.76 15.45
N LEU A 66 -2.97 -19.68 14.50
CA LEU A 66 -3.27 -19.80 13.07
C LEU A 66 -2.16 -20.58 12.35
N ARG A 67 -2.53 -21.64 11.63
CA ARG A 67 -1.57 -22.37 10.80
C ARG A 67 -1.29 -21.56 9.52
N LEU A 68 -0.01 -21.33 9.21
CA LEU A 68 0.37 -20.74 7.93
C LEU A 68 0.08 -21.70 6.78
N ASP A 69 -0.41 -21.15 5.68
CA ASP A 69 -0.71 -21.89 4.45
C ASP A 69 -0.43 -21.01 3.21
N MET A 70 -0.87 -21.45 2.04
CA MET A 70 -0.73 -20.70 0.78
C MET A 70 -1.76 -19.57 0.59
N ALA A 71 -2.64 -19.36 1.57
CA ALA A 71 -3.72 -18.38 1.55
C ALA A 71 -4.56 -18.43 0.27
N LEU A 72 -5.11 -19.61 -0.07
CA LEU A 72 -5.83 -19.84 -1.33
C LEU A 72 -7.17 -19.09 -1.46
N ASP A 73 -7.66 -18.55 -0.34
CA ASP A 73 -8.85 -17.70 -0.25
C ASP A 73 -8.55 -16.20 -0.46
N SER A 74 -7.28 -15.83 -0.59
CA SER A 74 -6.88 -14.44 -0.81
C SER A 74 -6.94 -14.01 -2.27
N PHE A 75 -7.21 -12.72 -2.49
CA PHE A 75 -7.11 -12.11 -3.81
C PHE A 75 -5.68 -11.62 -4.05
N ASP A 76 -5.09 -12.00 -5.17
CA ASP A 76 -3.64 -11.96 -5.39
C ASP A 76 -3.25 -11.56 -6.82
N ASP A 77 -4.15 -10.83 -7.50
CA ASP A 77 -4.00 -10.44 -8.90
C ASP A 77 -2.73 -9.59 -9.11
N GLN A 78 -1.90 -10.00 -10.06
CA GLN A 78 -0.69 -9.27 -10.47
C GLN A 78 -0.95 -8.27 -11.60
N TYR A 79 -2.16 -8.29 -12.17
CA TYR A 79 -2.61 -7.43 -13.26
C TYR A 79 -1.73 -7.49 -14.51
N MET A 80 -1.28 -8.69 -14.87
CA MET A 80 -0.41 -8.89 -16.02
C MET A 80 -1.21 -8.63 -17.29
N ARG A 81 -0.86 -7.54 -17.99
CA ARG A 81 -1.46 -7.10 -19.26
C ARG A 81 -2.98 -6.83 -19.17
N CYS A 82 -3.43 -6.26 -18.07
CA CYS A 82 -4.83 -5.84 -17.90
C CYS A 82 -5.02 -4.36 -18.24
N GLU A 83 -6.24 -3.98 -18.65
CA GLU A 83 -6.64 -2.59 -18.87
C GLU A 83 -7.51 -2.06 -17.72
N MET A 84 -7.08 -2.27 -16.48
CA MET A 84 -7.83 -1.86 -15.27
C MET A 84 -8.02 -0.35 -15.17
N GLU A 85 -7.12 0.44 -15.78
CA GLU A 85 -7.17 1.90 -15.79
C GLU A 85 -8.50 2.44 -16.34
N LYS A 86 -9.10 1.74 -17.33
CA LYS A 86 -10.38 2.11 -17.94
C LYS A 86 -11.56 1.99 -16.97
N GLU A 87 -11.42 1.12 -15.96
CA GLU A 87 -12.49 0.82 -14.99
C GLU A 87 -12.43 1.69 -13.73
N ILE A 88 -11.32 2.39 -13.48
CA ILE A 88 -11.07 3.14 -12.24
C ILE A 88 -12.19 4.14 -11.94
N ALA A 89 -12.58 4.94 -12.94
CA ALA A 89 -13.57 6.01 -12.74
C ALA A 89 -14.91 5.44 -12.28
N ARG A 90 -15.39 4.38 -12.93
CA ARG A 90 -16.65 3.70 -12.59
C ARG A 90 -16.57 2.99 -11.24
N LEU A 91 -15.45 2.30 -10.96
CA LEU A 91 -15.24 1.62 -9.70
C LEU A 91 -15.24 2.60 -8.53
N ASN A 92 -14.49 3.68 -8.61
CA ASN A 92 -14.37 4.67 -7.53
C ASN A 92 -15.73 5.27 -7.12
N GLN A 93 -16.60 5.56 -8.09
CA GLN A 93 -17.96 6.03 -7.80
C GLN A 93 -18.74 5.05 -6.92
N THR A 94 -18.60 3.75 -7.17
CA THR A 94 -19.30 2.73 -6.39
C THR A 94 -18.60 2.35 -5.09
N GLU A 95 -17.28 2.26 -5.08
CA GLU A 95 -16.49 1.81 -3.93
C GLU A 95 -16.43 2.87 -2.83
N PHE A 96 -16.31 4.16 -3.17
CA PHE A 96 -16.34 5.24 -2.18
C PHE A 96 -17.69 5.42 -1.50
N LEU A 97 -18.79 5.16 -2.22
CA LEU A 97 -20.12 5.18 -1.62
C LEU A 97 -20.31 4.02 -0.62
N LYS A 98 -19.78 2.83 -0.94
CA LYS A 98 -19.87 1.64 -0.09
C LYS A 98 -18.88 1.64 1.06
N ASN A 99 -17.74 2.34 0.93
CA ASN A 99 -16.65 2.31 1.90
C ASN A 99 -16.17 3.73 2.24
N LYS A 100 -16.77 4.31 3.28
CA LYS A 100 -16.45 5.66 3.77
C LYS A 100 -15.02 5.79 4.30
N ILE A 101 -14.48 4.73 4.89
CA ILE A 101 -13.09 4.71 5.39
C ILE A 101 -12.13 4.81 4.20
N TYR A 102 -12.37 4.03 3.15
CA TYR A 102 -11.60 4.12 1.91
C TYR A 102 -11.70 5.51 1.28
N ALA A 103 -12.91 6.05 1.12
CA ALA A 103 -13.12 7.38 0.54
C ALA A 103 -12.35 8.47 1.32
N LYS A 104 -12.43 8.44 2.67
CA LYS A 104 -11.73 9.39 3.54
C LYS A 104 -10.20 9.22 3.45
N ALA A 105 -9.70 7.99 3.56
CA ALA A 105 -8.27 7.69 3.47
C ALA A 105 -7.67 8.18 2.15
N TRP A 106 -8.38 7.93 1.05
CA TRP A 106 -7.98 8.35 -0.28
C TRP A 106 -7.95 9.88 -0.42
N GLY A 107 -9.02 10.56 -0.01
CA GLY A 107 -9.09 12.02 -0.09
C GLY A 107 -8.01 12.73 0.73
N GLU A 108 -7.69 12.20 1.92
CA GLU A 108 -6.61 12.74 2.75
C GLU A 108 -5.22 12.45 2.18
N ALA A 109 -5.00 11.26 1.58
CA ALA A 109 -3.75 10.94 0.90
C ALA A 109 -3.50 11.89 -0.29
N VAL A 110 -4.52 12.08 -1.15
CA VAL A 110 -4.43 13.04 -2.28
C VAL A 110 -4.17 14.46 -1.79
N SER A 111 -4.82 14.88 -0.70
CA SER A 111 -4.61 16.22 -0.12
C SER A 111 -3.18 16.41 0.35
N LEU A 112 -2.61 15.47 1.11
CA LEU A 112 -1.21 15.55 1.56
C LEU A 112 -0.22 15.54 0.40
N MET A 113 -0.55 14.82 -0.68
CA MET A 113 0.25 14.84 -1.89
C MET A 113 0.32 16.21 -2.53
N TYR A 114 -0.80 16.93 -2.56
CA TYR A 114 -0.84 18.29 -3.10
C TYR A 114 0.01 19.27 -2.29
N TYR A 115 0.08 19.12 -0.97
CA TYR A 115 0.77 20.06 -0.08
C TYR A 115 2.24 19.72 0.22
N SER A 116 2.73 18.53 -0.17
CA SER A 116 4.12 18.14 0.09
C SER A 116 4.91 17.97 -1.21
N LYS A 117 6.22 18.22 -1.16
CA LYS A 117 7.12 17.98 -2.30
C LYS A 117 7.48 16.50 -2.36
N TRP A 118 6.62 15.69 -2.98
CA TRP A 118 6.87 14.26 -3.18
C TRP A 118 7.85 14.01 -4.33
N PRO A 119 8.60 12.88 -4.28
CA PRO A 119 9.40 12.45 -5.41
C PRO A 119 8.55 12.27 -6.68
N GLY A 120 8.95 12.90 -7.77
CA GLY A 120 8.21 12.88 -9.05
C GLY A 120 8.42 11.63 -9.89
N ASN A 121 9.06 10.59 -9.34
CA ASN A 121 9.38 9.32 -10.02
C ASN A 121 8.25 8.28 -9.93
N LEU A 122 7.11 8.62 -9.33
CA LEU A 122 5.94 7.74 -9.24
C LEU A 122 4.68 8.50 -9.68
N LYS A 123 3.77 7.81 -10.38
CA LYS A 123 2.49 8.43 -10.75
C LYS A 123 1.71 8.89 -9.51
N PRO A 124 1.02 10.04 -9.54
CA PRO A 124 0.35 10.55 -8.36
C PRO A 124 -0.62 9.57 -7.71
N GLU A 125 -1.40 8.83 -8.49
CA GLU A 125 -2.35 7.83 -8.01
C GLU A 125 -1.67 6.62 -7.32
N TYR A 126 -0.46 6.27 -7.72
CA TYR A 126 0.33 5.20 -7.12
C TYR A 126 0.91 5.63 -5.78
N ALA A 127 1.47 6.85 -5.72
CA ALA A 127 1.91 7.45 -4.46
C ALA A 127 0.74 7.65 -3.48
N ALA A 128 -0.45 8.05 -3.96
CA ALA A 128 -1.65 8.20 -3.14
C ALA A 128 -2.08 6.86 -2.53
N ALA A 129 -1.98 5.76 -3.29
CA ALA A 129 -2.30 4.42 -2.79
C ALA A 129 -1.36 3.98 -1.67
N ILE A 130 -0.04 4.19 -1.82
CA ILE A 130 0.95 3.89 -0.78
C ILE A 130 0.67 4.74 0.47
N MET A 131 0.43 6.04 0.29
CA MET A 131 0.15 6.91 1.41
C MET A 131 -1.12 6.51 2.15
N ALA A 132 -2.22 6.29 1.44
CA ALA A 132 -3.47 5.83 2.05
C ALA A 132 -3.32 4.49 2.77
N TYR A 133 -2.46 3.59 2.28
CA TYR A 133 -2.17 2.31 2.95
C TYR A 133 -1.39 2.51 4.27
N THR A 134 -0.47 3.47 4.33
CA THR A 134 0.43 3.68 5.48
C THR A 134 -0.09 4.66 6.54
N ARG A 135 -1.26 5.27 6.32
CA ARG A 135 -1.85 6.22 7.27
C ARG A 135 -2.48 5.54 8.49
N GLU A 136 -2.35 6.21 9.63
CA GLU A 136 -3.02 5.82 10.88
C GLU A 136 -4.38 6.48 11.09
N GLU A 137 -4.66 7.59 10.43
CA GLU A 137 -5.98 8.21 10.49
C GLU A 137 -6.40 8.72 9.10
N PRO A 138 -7.51 8.17 8.55
CA PRO A 138 -8.16 6.91 8.96
C PRO A 138 -7.30 5.66 8.64
N LYS A 139 -7.32 4.63 9.51
CA LYS A 139 -6.62 3.34 9.28
C LYS A 139 -7.31 2.52 8.18
N LEU A 140 -6.80 2.60 6.96
CA LEU A 140 -7.35 1.84 5.82
C LEU A 140 -6.89 0.37 5.81
N TYR A 141 -5.61 0.13 6.10
CA TYR A 141 -4.97 -1.17 5.93
C TYR A 141 -5.64 -2.32 6.69
N PRO A 142 -6.20 -2.18 7.93
CA PRO A 142 -6.80 -3.32 8.63
C PRO A 142 -8.04 -3.87 7.89
N ASP A 143 -8.88 -2.97 7.38
CA ASP A 143 -10.09 -3.33 6.63
C ASP A 143 -9.74 -3.83 5.22
N PHE A 144 -8.80 -3.16 4.55
CA PHE A 144 -8.32 -3.57 3.25
C PHE A 144 -7.71 -4.96 3.29
N ASN A 145 -6.74 -5.22 4.16
CA ASN A 145 -6.08 -6.51 4.27
C ASN A 145 -7.07 -7.62 4.66
N ALA A 146 -8.04 -7.33 5.53
CA ALA A 146 -9.10 -8.29 5.87
C ALA A 146 -10.00 -8.65 4.69
N ALA A 147 -10.29 -7.69 3.81
CA ALA A 147 -11.02 -7.94 2.58
C ALA A 147 -10.19 -8.75 1.59
N VAL A 148 -8.90 -8.42 1.42
CA VAL A 148 -7.98 -9.15 0.51
C VAL A 148 -7.86 -10.62 0.90
N ARG A 149 -7.72 -10.94 2.20
CA ARG A 149 -7.65 -12.33 2.70
C ARG A 149 -8.84 -13.21 2.34
N LYS A 150 -10.00 -12.63 2.00
CA LYS A 150 -11.25 -13.35 1.71
C LYS A 150 -11.69 -13.24 0.26
N ALA A 151 -11.24 -12.20 -0.44
CA ALA A 151 -11.76 -11.85 -1.76
C ALA A 151 -11.48 -12.93 -2.82
N GLY A 152 -10.48 -13.79 -2.63
CA GLY A 152 -10.12 -14.87 -3.54
C GLY A 152 -10.87 -16.19 -3.34
N LYS A 153 -11.84 -16.26 -2.42
CA LYS A 153 -12.72 -17.44 -2.23
C LYS A 153 -13.35 -17.91 -3.53
N SER A 154 -13.90 -16.97 -4.31
CA SER A 154 -14.41 -17.20 -5.66
C SER A 154 -14.44 -15.88 -6.45
N LYS A 155 -14.50 -15.97 -7.79
CA LYS A 155 -14.69 -14.79 -8.65
C LYS A 155 -15.99 -14.04 -8.30
N GLU A 156 -17.06 -14.76 -7.99
CA GLU A 156 -18.34 -14.17 -7.57
C GLU A 156 -18.20 -13.40 -6.24
N TYR A 157 -17.53 -14.00 -5.25
CA TYR A 157 -17.30 -13.34 -3.97
C TYR A 157 -16.49 -12.05 -4.16
N TYR A 158 -15.43 -12.10 -4.97
CA TYR A 158 -14.64 -10.92 -5.37
C TYR A 158 -15.51 -9.83 -5.98
N LEU A 159 -16.31 -10.15 -7.01
CA LEU A 159 -17.12 -9.17 -7.73
C LEU A 159 -18.11 -8.47 -6.78
N ASN A 160 -18.78 -9.25 -5.93
CA ASN A 160 -19.90 -8.79 -5.11
C ASN A 160 -19.48 -8.16 -3.77
N ASN A 161 -18.37 -8.60 -3.16
CA ASN A 161 -18.04 -8.24 -1.78
C ASN A 161 -16.73 -7.45 -1.63
N PHE A 162 -15.83 -7.47 -2.63
CA PHE A 162 -14.56 -6.77 -2.53
C PHE A 162 -14.69 -5.33 -3.04
N ASN A 163 -14.89 -4.37 -2.13
CA ASN A 163 -15.03 -2.94 -2.47
C ASN A 163 -13.69 -2.17 -2.39
N PHE A 164 -12.62 -2.81 -2.85
CA PHE A 164 -11.26 -2.28 -2.90
C PHE A 164 -10.55 -2.65 -4.21
N LYS A 165 -11.30 -2.86 -5.30
CA LYS A 165 -10.77 -3.30 -6.60
C LYS A 165 -9.82 -2.26 -7.17
N THR A 166 -10.19 -0.97 -7.13
CA THR A 166 -9.28 0.09 -7.56
C THR A 166 -8.07 0.19 -6.64
N PHE A 167 -8.28 0.16 -5.32
CA PHE A 167 -7.19 0.30 -4.35
C PHE A 167 -6.14 -0.80 -4.50
N HIS A 168 -6.59 -2.06 -4.59
CA HIS A 168 -5.72 -3.21 -4.79
C HIS A 168 -4.92 -3.10 -6.08
N PHE A 169 -5.57 -2.66 -7.16
CA PHE A 169 -4.91 -2.42 -8.44
C PHE A 169 -3.82 -1.36 -8.33
N LEU A 170 -4.15 -0.16 -7.83
CA LEU A 170 -3.22 0.95 -7.73
C LEU A 170 -2.05 0.64 -6.81
N LEU A 171 -2.29 0.02 -5.66
CA LEU A 171 -1.22 -0.37 -4.74
C LEU A 171 -0.31 -1.45 -5.35
N THR A 172 -0.88 -2.43 -6.06
CA THR A 172 -0.08 -3.45 -6.77
C THR A 172 0.81 -2.81 -7.85
N ARG A 173 0.25 -1.91 -8.66
CA ARG A 173 0.99 -1.21 -9.70
C ARG A 173 2.06 -0.27 -9.12
N ALA A 174 1.78 0.40 -8.01
CA ALA A 174 2.74 1.25 -7.32
C ALA A 174 4.01 0.46 -6.91
N LEU A 175 3.84 -0.73 -6.31
CA LEU A 175 4.98 -1.57 -5.95
C LEU A 175 5.72 -2.10 -7.17
N GLN A 176 5.01 -2.50 -8.21
CA GLN A 176 5.64 -2.96 -9.46
C GLN A 176 6.48 -1.83 -10.10
N ASP A 177 5.91 -0.63 -10.19
CA ASP A 177 6.56 0.54 -10.79
C ASP A 177 7.83 0.94 -10.04
N LEU A 178 7.74 1.10 -8.71
CA LEU A 178 8.90 1.37 -7.84
C LEU A 178 9.98 0.29 -7.90
N ARG A 179 9.59 -0.96 -8.11
CA ARG A 179 10.54 -2.06 -8.23
C ARG A 179 11.27 -2.01 -9.58
N THR A 180 10.60 -1.64 -10.66
CA THR A 180 11.20 -1.60 -12.01
C THR A 180 11.90 -0.30 -12.35
N SER A 181 11.49 0.82 -11.76
CA SER A 181 12.03 2.15 -12.08
C SER A 181 13.43 2.39 -11.52
N ASN A 182 13.81 1.68 -10.45
CA ASN A 182 15.01 2.01 -9.68
C ASN A 182 16.27 1.22 -10.08
N THR A 183 16.17 -0.05 -10.51
CA THR A 183 17.35 -0.82 -10.96
C THR A 183 16.99 -1.98 -11.91
N PRO A 184 17.92 -2.40 -12.82
CA PRO A 184 17.75 -3.59 -13.66
C PRO A 184 17.61 -4.90 -12.87
N SER A 185 18.19 -4.94 -11.67
CA SER A 185 18.07 -6.04 -10.71
C SER A 185 17.60 -5.47 -9.37
N PRO A 186 16.29 -5.48 -9.10
CA PRO A 186 15.77 -4.90 -7.88
C PRO A 186 16.18 -5.73 -6.66
N PRO A 187 16.62 -5.11 -5.55
CA PRO A 187 17.18 -5.83 -4.43
C PRO A 187 16.14 -6.70 -3.72
N CYS A 188 16.64 -7.68 -2.97
CA CYS A 188 15.92 -8.36 -1.91
C CYS A 188 16.22 -7.68 -0.57
N TYR A 189 15.35 -7.83 0.41
CA TYR A 189 15.48 -7.22 1.72
C TYR A 189 15.35 -8.27 2.83
N GLU A 190 16.18 -8.11 3.87
CA GLU A 190 15.97 -8.71 5.17
C GLU A 190 15.09 -7.77 6.00
N VAL A 191 13.94 -8.27 6.44
CA VAL A 191 12.92 -7.47 7.10
C VAL A 191 12.25 -8.25 8.22
N PHE A 192 11.62 -7.53 9.12
CA PHE A 192 10.95 -8.06 10.29
C PHE A 192 9.49 -7.64 10.29
N ARG A 193 8.62 -8.52 10.80
CA ARG A 193 7.20 -8.22 10.99
C ARG A 193 6.69 -8.86 12.29
N GLY A 194 6.28 -8.04 13.24
CA GLY A 194 5.60 -8.49 14.46
C GLY A 194 4.09 -8.64 14.28
N VAL A 195 3.51 -9.67 14.90
CA VAL A 195 2.06 -9.86 15.02
C VAL A 195 1.70 -10.11 16.48
N ARG A 196 0.84 -9.25 17.04
CA ARG A 196 0.56 -9.21 18.49
C ARG A 196 -0.23 -10.40 19.01
N ASN A 197 -1.36 -10.73 18.40
CA ASN A 197 -2.39 -11.54 19.06
C ASN A 197 -2.42 -13.00 18.65
N ILE A 198 -1.49 -13.45 17.81
CA ILE A 198 -1.55 -14.77 17.16
C ILE A 198 -0.22 -15.48 17.30
N HIS A 199 -0.28 -16.75 17.68
CA HIS A 199 0.79 -17.70 17.44
C HIS A 199 0.60 -18.34 16.07
N PHE A 200 1.54 -18.14 15.17
CA PHE A 200 1.52 -18.84 13.91
C PHE A 200 2.20 -20.21 14.05
N SER A 201 1.57 -21.25 13.51
CA SER A 201 2.16 -22.58 13.45
C SER A 201 2.47 -22.98 12.00
N THR A 202 3.55 -23.72 11.81
CA THR A 202 4.05 -24.13 10.49
C THR A 202 5.05 -25.26 10.63
N THR A 203 5.36 -25.93 9.52
CA THR A 203 6.41 -26.94 9.43
C THR A 203 7.57 -26.39 8.58
N VAL A 204 8.81 -26.73 8.94
CA VAL A 204 9.98 -26.40 8.11
C VAL A 204 9.78 -26.97 6.71
N ASP A 205 10.24 -26.24 5.70
CA ASP A 205 10.07 -26.52 4.27
C ASP A 205 8.65 -26.31 3.70
N ASP A 206 7.64 -26.00 4.53
CA ASP A 206 6.33 -25.56 4.06
C ASP A 206 6.49 -24.35 3.11
N THR A 207 5.70 -24.33 2.04
CA THR A 207 5.52 -23.12 1.22
C THR A 207 4.30 -22.38 1.72
N VAL A 208 4.47 -21.11 2.06
CA VAL A 208 3.45 -20.28 2.71
C VAL A 208 3.34 -18.92 2.02
N ARG A 209 2.23 -18.23 2.23
CA ARG A 209 1.97 -16.90 1.70
C ARG A 209 1.11 -16.09 2.67
N PHE A 210 1.35 -14.78 2.74
CA PHE A 210 0.55 -13.92 3.61
C PHE A 210 -0.89 -13.72 3.12
N GLY A 211 -1.12 -13.79 1.79
CA GLY A 211 -2.45 -13.62 1.19
C GLY A 211 -3.05 -12.22 1.38
N GLN A 212 -2.19 -11.23 1.61
CA GLN A 212 -2.53 -9.83 1.76
C GLN A 212 -1.25 -9.02 1.53
N PHE A 213 -1.38 -7.70 1.44
CA PHE A 213 -0.22 -6.84 1.60
C PHE A 213 0.30 -6.96 3.04
N ALA A 214 1.61 -7.19 3.17
CA ALA A 214 2.25 -7.39 4.47
C ALA A 214 3.29 -6.30 4.69
N SER A 215 2.99 -5.39 5.61
CA SER A 215 3.95 -4.39 6.11
C SER A 215 5.03 -5.08 6.93
N SER A 216 6.28 -4.73 6.64
CA SER A 216 7.48 -5.18 7.36
C SER A 216 8.46 -4.02 7.48
N SER A 217 9.44 -4.11 8.36
CA SER A 217 10.48 -3.09 8.54
C SER A 217 11.87 -3.71 8.42
N ARG A 218 12.83 -2.96 7.88
CA ARG A 218 14.26 -3.37 7.94
C ARG A 218 14.85 -3.26 9.35
N GLN A 219 14.12 -2.64 10.28
CA GLN A 219 14.51 -2.48 11.67
C GLN A 219 13.66 -3.39 12.55
N GLU A 220 14.29 -4.35 13.22
CA GLU A 220 13.58 -5.28 14.11
C GLU A 220 12.83 -4.55 15.22
N GLY A 221 13.44 -3.52 15.83
CA GLY A 221 12.80 -2.72 16.87
C GLY A 221 11.48 -2.09 16.40
N THR A 222 11.44 -1.55 15.18
CA THR A 222 10.21 -1.01 14.57
C THR A 222 9.18 -2.12 14.31
N ALA A 223 9.61 -3.31 13.87
CA ALA A 223 8.70 -4.43 13.66
C ALA A 223 8.05 -4.93 14.96
N GLN A 224 8.74 -4.78 16.09
CA GLN A 224 8.18 -5.00 17.43
C GLN A 224 7.20 -3.86 17.80
N CYS A 225 7.42 -2.63 17.33
CA CYS A 225 6.48 -1.50 17.49
C CYS A 225 5.19 -1.58 16.63
N PHE A 226 5.06 -2.55 15.72
CA PHE A 226 3.73 -2.91 15.18
C PHE A 226 2.80 -3.49 16.28
N THR A 227 3.32 -3.65 17.49
CA THR A 227 2.57 -3.89 18.73
C THR A 227 2.60 -2.63 19.60
N GLU A 228 1.51 -2.32 20.31
CA GLU A 228 1.36 -1.05 21.05
C GLU A 228 2.48 -0.81 22.07
N VAL A 229 2.86 0.47 22.23
CA VAL A 229 3.79 0.91 23.27
C VAL A 229 3.21 0.61 24.65
N GLY A 230 3.88 -0.23 25.44
CA GLY A 230 3.61 -0.42 26.87
C GLY A 230 2.83 -1.66 27.30
N GLN A 231 2.44 -2.57 26.40
CA GLN A 231 1.75 -3.85 26.71
C GLN A 231 2.11 -4.93 25.64
N PRO A 232 2.02 -6.24 25.93
CA PRO A 232 3.08 -7.24 25.71
C PRO A 232 3.48 -7.52 24.25
N VAL A 233 4.74 -7.95 24.16
CA VAL A 233 5.54 -8.47 23.03
C VAL A 233 4.71 -9.17 21.96
N ALA A 234 5.05 -8.93 20.69
CA ALA A 234 4.47 -9.67 19.57
C ALA A 234 4.46 -11.18 19.83
N LYS A 235 3.29 -11.83 19.81
CA LYS A 235 3.22 -13.30 19.95
C LYS A 235 3.94 -14.04 18.84
N THR A 236 4.03 -13.44 17.65
CA THR A 236 4.85 -13.94 16.54
C THR A 236 5.71 -12.84 15.95
N ILE A 237 6.99 -13.12 15.71
CA ILE A 237 7.90 -12.28 14.91
C ILE A 237 8.32 -13.08 13.68
N PHE A 238 8.11 -12.49 12.50
CA PHE A 238 8.61 -13.02 11.24
C PHE A 238 9.94 -12.35 10.90
N GLU A 239 10.93 -13.17 10.58
CA GLU A 239 12.21 -12.78 9.98
C GLU A 239 12.14 -13.18 8.50
N ILE A 240 12.07 -12.21 7.60
CA ILE A 240 11.67 -12.43 6.20
C ILE A 240 12.80 -11.96 5.28
N TYR A 241 13.25 -12.85 4.41
CA TYR A 241 14.05 -12.51 3.23
C TYR A 241 13.13 -12.39 2.02
N THR A 242 12.71 -11.17 1.67
CA THR A 242 11.76 -10.88 0.59
C THR A 242 12.48 -10.40 -0.67
N CYS A 243 12.08 -10.93 -1.82
CA CYS A 243 12.58 -10.50 -3.14
C CYS A 243 11.47 -9.86 -3.99
N HIS A 244 10.26 -9.66 -3.45
CA HIS A 244 9.21 -8.89 -4.12
C HIS A 244 8.68 -7.74 -3.28
N GLY A 245 9.11 -7.63 -2.03
CA GLY A 245 8.91 -6.46 -1.18
C GLY A 245 9.58 -5.22 -1.76
N VAL A 246 8.98 -4.07 -1.49
CA VAL A 246 9.42 -2.77 -1.99
C VAL A 246 9.55 -1.81 -0.82
N LEU A 247 10.70 -1.16 -0.72
CA LEU A 247 10.92 -0.08 0.24
C LEU A 247 10.06 1.13 -0.14
N ILE A 248 9.12 1.50 0.72
CA ILE A 248 8.15 2.58 0.46
C ILE A 248 8.37 3.80 1.35
N ARG A 249 9.54 3.89 2.00
CA ARG A 249 9.93 4.97 2.92
C ARG A 249 9.62 6.38 2.38
N GLU A 250 9.90 6.63 1.10
CA GLU A 250 9.72 7.95 0.48
C GLU A 250 8.26 8.31 0.17
N PHE A 251 7.35 7.33 0.25
CA PHE A 251 5.92 7.45 -0.07
C PHE A 251 5.01 7.16 1.14
N SER A 252 5.60 6.87 2.30
CA SER A 252 4.92 6.48 3.53
C SER A 252 4.59 7.70 4.40
N SER A 253 3.49 7.61 5.14
CA SER A 253 3.16 8.57 6.21
C SER A 253 4.14 8.52 7.39
N PHE A 254 4.87 7.41 7.52
CA PHE A 254 5.86 7.19 8.57
C PHE A 254 7.21 6.73 7.97
N PRO A 255 8.02 7.66 7.41
CA PRO A 255 9.31 7.30 6.81
C PRO A 255 10.29 6.62 7.79
N ASN A 256 10.16 6.91 9.08
CA ASN A 256 11.02 6.34 10.13
C ASN A 256 10.79 4.84 10.35
N GLU A 257 9.65 4.29 9.93
CA GLU A 257 9.38 2.85 10.03
C GLU A 257 10.20 2.03 9.03
N ASP A 258 10.84 2.70 8.06
CA ASP A 258 11.69 2.07 7.06
C ASP A 258 11.00 0.86 6.39
N GLU A 259 9.73 1.09 6.05
CA GLU A 259 8.77 0.05 5.70
C GLU A 259 9.09 -0.54 4.33
N VAL A 260 9.14 -1.87 4.31
CA VAL A 260 9.13 -2.69 3.10
C VAL A 260 7.75 -3.34 3.00
N LEU A 261 7.00 -2.99 1.95
CA LEU A 261 5.68 -3.54 1.71
C LEU A 261 5.79 -4.75 0.80
N ILE A 262 5.35 -5.91 1.30
CA ILE A 262 5.38 -7.19 0.60
C ILE A 262 4.03 -7.40 -0.11
N PRO A 263 4.01 -7.71 -1.43
CA PRO A 263 2.78 -7.93 -2.17
C PRO A 263 2.12 -9.29 -1.83
N PRO A 264 0.81 -9.44 -2.04
CA PRO A 264 0.05 -10.64 -1.65
C PRO A 264 0.44 -11.91 -2.40
N TYR A 265 1.14 -11.78 -3.54
CA TYR A 265 1.51 -12.89 -4.42
C TYR A 265 2.90 -13.47 -4.15
N GLU A 266 3.72 -12.89 -3.27
CA GLU A 266 5.02 -13.48 -2.94
C GLU A 266 4.83 -14.71 -2.05
N GLN A 267 5.40 -15.84 -2.45
CA GLN A 267 5.43 -17.06 -1.65
C GLN A 267 6.79 -17.23 -0.98
N PHE A 268 6.78 -17.88 0.19
CA PHE A 268 7.95 -18.06 1.01
C PHE A 268 8.10 -19.53 1.38
N ARG A 269 9.35 -19.99 1.46
CA ARG A 269 9.69 -21.24 2.13
C ARG A 269 9.99 -20.97 3.59
N VAL A 270 9.46 -21.82 4.46
CA VAL A 270 9.73 -21.78 5.90
C VAL A 270 11.11 -22.37 6.17
N VAL A 271 12.03 -21.55 6.66
CA VAL A 271 13.41 -21.95 6.95
C VAL A 271 13.52 -22.50 8.37
N SER A 272 12.88 -21.83 9.33
CA SER A 272 12.85 -22.26 10.72
C SER A 272 11.62 -21.73 11.43
N SER A 273 11.20 -22.44 12.48
CA SER A 273 10.15 -22.02 13.40
C SER A 273 10.58 -22.42 14.81
N ARG A 274 10.68 -21.44 15.70
CA ARG A 274 11.14 -21.64 17.09
C ARG A 274 10.30 -20.81 18.05
N LYS A 275 10.28 -21.22 19.32
CA LYS A 275 9.77 -20.38 20.41
C LYS A 275 10.95 -19.82 21.20
N ASP A 276 10.93 -18.53 21.44
CA ASP A 276 11.88 -17.84 22.32
C ASP A 276 11.54 -18.11 23.79
N VAL A 277 12.46 -17.73 24.68
CA VAL A 277 12.35 -17.93 26.14
C VAL A 277 11.13 -17.21 26.72
N ASP A 278 10.75 -16.07 26.15
CA ASP A 278 9.60 -15.26 26.55
C ASP A 278 8.25 -15.79 26.00
N GLY A 279 8.28 -16.89 25.23
CA GLY A 279 7.11 -17.50 24.59
C GLY A 279 6.77 -16.94 23.20
N THR A 280 7.53 -15.95 22.70
CA THR A 280 7.38 -15.40 21.35
C THR A 280 7.70 -16.46 20.30
N THR A 281 6.85 -16.59 19.28
CA THR A 281 7.10 -17.50 18.15
C THR A 281 7.90 -16.77 17.08
N ARG A 282 9.10 -17.26 16.73
CA ARG A 282 9.93 -16.72 15.66
C ARG A 282 9.91 -17.63 14.45
N ILE A 283 9.54 -17.08 13.30
CA ILE A 283 9.43 -17.81 12.03
C ILE A 283 10.32 -17.14 10.99
N GLN A 284 11.26 -17.89 10.44
CA GLN A 284 12.11 -17.44 9.35
C GLN A 284 11.52 -17.87 8.00
N LEU A 285 11.35 -16.89 7.11
CA LEU A 285 10.78 -17.04 5.79
C LEU A 285 11.78 -16.60 4.73
N ARG A 286 11.96 -17.39 3.68
CA ARG A 286 12.80 -17.04 2.53
C ARG A 286 11.97 -17.02 1.26
N SER A 287 12.10 -15.95 0.47
CA SER A 287 11.39 -15.80 -0.81
C SER A 287 11.59 -17.04 -1.69
N ALA A 288 10.48 -17.57 -2.19
CA ALA A 288 10.41 -18.76 -3.02
C ALA A 288 9.68 -18.49 -4.34
N GLY A 289 9.64 -17.22 -4.78
CA GLY A 289 9.04 -16.79 -6.03
C GLY A 289 7.64 -16.20 -5.87
N LYS A 290 6.81 -16.32 -6.91
CA LYS A 290 5.47 -15.74 -6.98
C LYS A 290 4.42 -16.80 -7.26
N PHE A 291 3.23 -16.59 -6.71
CA PHE A 291 2.02 -17.33 -7.05
C PHE A 291 0.82 -16.38 -7.06
N SER A 292 0.00 -16.47 -8.11
CA SER A 292 -1.30 -15.80 -8.19
C SER A 292 -2.33 -16.77 -8.73
N LYS A 293 -3.46 -16.91 -8.02
CA LYS A 293 -4.65 -17.63 -8.47
C LYS A 293 -5.44 -16.81 -9.50
N TYR A 294 -5.38 -15.48 -9.40
CA TYR A 294 -6.11 -14.56 -10.27
C TYR A 294 -5.19 -13.76 -11.19
N ASN A 295 -5.67 -13.47 -12.40
CA ASN A 295 -5.09 -12.47 -13.30
C ASN A 295 -6.21 -11.75 -14.06
N CYS A 296 -6.22 -10.41 -14.03
CA CYS A 296 -7.24 -9.57 -14.67
C CYS A 296 -8.68 -9.95 -14.28
N ALA A 297 -8.94 -10.25 -13.01
CA ALA A 297 -10.23 -10.79 -12.57
C ALA A 297 -11.42 -9.87 -12.88
N TYR A 298 -11.20 -8.56 -12.90
CA TYR A 298 -12.22 -7.55 -13.19
C TYR A 298 -12.21 -7.07 -14.65
N ALA A 299 -11.04 -6.71 -15.19
CA ALA A 299 -10.89 -6.12 -16.52
C ALA A 299 -10.87 -7.15 -17.68
N SER A 300 -11.68 -8.21 -17.63
CA SER A 300 -11.76 -9.14 -18.76
C SER A 300 -12.54 -8.51 -19.91
N GLY A 301 -11.81 -7.95 -20.88
CA GLY A 301 -12.29 -7.34 -22.10
C GLY A 301 -11.22 -7.24 -23.18
N GLY A 302 -10.53 -8.36 -23.44
CA GLY A 302 -9.67 -8.55 -24.61
C GLY A 302 -9.61 -10.04 -24.92
N SER A 303 -10.31 -10.46 -25.98
CA SER A 303 -10.27 -11.82 -26.49
C SER A 303 -8.83 -12.26 -26.75
N TYR A 304 -8.43 -13.38 -26.16
CA TYR A 304 -7.25 -14.13 -26.61
C TYR A 304 -7.52 -14.68 -28.01
N GLU A 305 -7.07 -13.96 -29.04
CA GLU A 305 -6.79 -14.59 -30.33
C GLU A 305 -5.36 -15.14 -30.28
N ASN A 306 -5.26 -16.46 -30.33
CA ASN A 306 -4.01 -17.18 -30.52
C ASN A 306 -3.49 -16.89 -31.94
N ASN A 307 -2.71 -15.83 -32.12
CA ASN A 307 -1.94 -15.68 -33.35
C ASN A 307 -0.54 -16.24 -33.13
N ALA A 308 -0.38 -17.46 -33.64
CA ALA A 308 0.88 -18.04 -34.02
C ALA A 308 1.74 -17.03 -34.81
N VAL A 309 3.05 -17.13 -34.60
CA VAL A 309 4.09 -16.37 -35.28
C VAL A 309 3.98 -16.53 -36.81
N SER A 310 3.98 -15.42 -37.56
CA SER A 310 4.89 -15.08 -38.67
C SER A 310 4.31 -13.93 -39.56
N PRO A 311 5.07 -13.30 -40.48
CA PRO A 311 5.80 -12.05 -40.23
C PRO A 311 5.37 -10.85 -41.12
N ASN A 312 5.79 -9.65 -40.70
CA ASN A 312 5.97 -8.42 -41.49
C ASN A 312 4.84 -7.95 -42.43
N PHE A 313 4.17 -6.85 -42.06
CA PHE A 313 3.89 -5.79 -43.03
C PHE A 313 4.11 -4.40 -42.41
N SER A 314 4.98 -3.67 -43.08
CA SER A 314 5.51 -2.35 -42.79
C SER A 314 4.50 -1.26 -43.18
N VAL A 315 4.25 -0.33 -42.25
CA VAL A 315 3.97 1.12 -42.47
C VAL A 315 2.65 1.46 -43.18
N LEU A 316 2.11 2.66 -42.86
CA LEU A 316 0.83 3.27 -43.28
C LEU A 316 -0.30 2.86 -42.31
N VAL A 317 -0.73 3.69 -41.36
CA VAL A 317 -1.53 4.91 -41.61
C VAL A 317 -1.21 5.99 -40.56
N TRP A 318 -0.35 6.93 -40.94
CA TRP A 318 -0.30 8.28 -40.37
C TRP A 318 -0.83 9.20 -41.46
N MET A 319 -2.04 9.74 -41.34
CA MET A 319 -2.51 10.99 -41.96
C MET A 319 -4.03 11.09 -41.90
N LEU A 320 -4.60 11.51 -40.77
CA LEU A 320 -5.84 12.32 -40.73
C LEU A 320 -5.92 12.95 -39.33
N ILE A 321 -5.58 14.24 -39.24
CA ILE A 321 -6.04 15.28 -38.29
C ILE A 321 -4.94 16.35 -38.26
N SER A 322 -5.10 17.34 -39.11
CA SER A 322 -4.61 18.72 -39.02
C SER A 322 -5.20 19.45 -40.23
N TRP A 323 -5.27 20.78 -40.19
CA TRP A 323 -5.95 21.68 -41.14
C TRP A 323 -7.38 22.08 -40.73
N ALA A 324 -7.48 22.69 -39.56
CA ALA A 324 -8.49 23.72 -39.31
C ALA A 324 -7.93 24.81 -38.39
N PHE A 325 -6.82 25.45 -38.79
CA PHE A 325 -6.40 26.75 -38.24
C PHE A 325 -5.51 27.48 -39.25
N SER A 326 -6.10 28.43 -39.97
CA SER A 326 -5.58 29.81 -40.08
C SER A 326 -6.44 30.60 -41.05
N ALA A 327 -7.20 31.53 -40.48
CA ALA A 327 -7.77 32.63 -41.21
C ALA A 327 -6.70 33.69 -41.49
N THR A 328 -6.89 34.39 -42.60
CA THR A 328 -6.51 35.79 -42.82
C THR A 328 -5.03 36.08 -43.07
N PHE A 329 -4.67 36.32 -44.34
CA PHE A 329 -3.94 37.54 -44.74
C PHE A 329 -4.03 37.75 -46.27
N CYS A 330 -4.56 38.94 -46.64
CA CYS A 330 -4.38 39.76 -47.86
C CYS A 330 -4.27 39.11 -49.26
N ILE A 331 -5.16 39.52 -50.18
CA ILE A 331 -5.02 40.68 -51.09
C ILE A 331 -6.39 41.33 -51.26
#